data_AF-A0A353G7B4-F1
#
_entry.id   AF-A0A353G7B4-F1
#
_cell.length_a   1.000
_cell.length_b   1.000
_cell.length_c   1.000
_cell.angle_alpha   90.00
_cell.angle_beta   90.00
_cell.angle_gamma   90.00
#
_symmetry.space_group_name_H-M   'P 1'
#
loop_
_entity.id
_entity.type
_entity.pdbx_description
1 polymer ?
#
loop_
_entity_poly.entity_id
_entity_poly.type
_entity_poly.pdbx_seq_one_letter_code
_entity_poly.pdbx_strand_id
1 'polypeptide(L)' 'PPGTGKTTVARLLSGEADLAFEQISAIFSGVADLKRVFESARARRMSGRQTLLFVDEIHRF' A
#
# COMPACT_ATOMS: atom_id res chain seq x y z
N PRO A 1 14.83 -0.25 -11.62
CA PRO A 1 14.59 0.79 -12.64
C PRO A 1 13.18 1.39 -12.58
N PRO A 2 13.01 2.70 -12.81
CA PRO A 2 11.70 3.32 -13.00
C PRO A 2 10.99 2.68 -14.20
N GLY A 3 9.65 2.60 -14.16
CA GLY A 3 8.85 2.11 -15.29
C GLY A 3 8.77 0.58 -15.49
N THR A 4 9.34 -0.24 -14.59
CA THR A 4 9.26 -1.72 -14.72
C THR A 4 7.92 -2.34 -14.28
N GLY A 5 6.87 -1.53 -14.11
CA GLY A 5 5.53 -2.04 -13.77
C GLY A 5 5.32 -2.51 -12.32
N LYS A 6 6.19 -2.16 -11.36
CA LYS A 6 6.04 -2.56 -9.94
C LYS A 6 4.66 -2.24 -9.35
N THR A 7 4.20 -1.00 -9.55
CA THR A 7 2.89 -0.54 -9.10
C THR A 7 1.76 -1.29 -9.81
N THR A 8 1.92 -1.55 -11.11
CA THR A 8 0.93 -2.30 -11.90
C THR A 8 0.80 -3.72 -11.39
N VAL A 9 1.90 -4.42 -11.16
CA VAL A 9 1.91 -5.78 -10.61
C VAL A 9 1.29 -5.80 -9.20
N ALA A 10 1.64 -4.85 -8.33
CA ALA A 10 1.05 -4.77 -6.99
C ALA A 10 -0.47 -4.56 -7.04
N ARG A 11 -0.96 -3.72 -7.96
CA ARG A 11 -2.39 -3.49 -8.17
C ARG A 11 -3.12 -4.72 -8.69
N LEU A 12 -2.54 -5.42 -9.66
CA LEU A 12 -3.09 -6.68 -10.18
C LEU A 12 -3.16 -7.74 -9.07
N LEU A 13 -2.07 -7.91 -8.30
CA LEU A 13 -2.04 -8.83 -7.16
C LEU A 13 -3.11 -8.51 -6.11
N SER A 14 -3.34 -7.23 -5.81
CA SER A 14 -4.41 -6.86 -4.88
C SER A 14 -5.80 -7.20 -5.40
N GLY A 15 -6.04 -7.05 -6.71
CA GLY A 15 -7.30 -7.44 -7.35
C GLY A 15 -7.54 -8.95 -7.30
N GLU A 16 -6.54 -9.73 -7.70
CA GLU A 16 -6.61 -11.20 -7.69
C GLU A 16 -6.79 -11.78 -6.27
N ALA A 17 -6.25 -11.12 -5.25
CA ALA A 17 -6.34 -11.55 -3.86
C ALA A 17 -7.51 -10.90 -3.07
N ASP A 18 -8.39 -10.15 -3.73
CA ASP A 18 -9.46 -9.32 -3.11
C ASP A 18 -8.98 -8.46 -1.92
N LEU A 19 -7.78 -7.93 -2.04
CA LEU A 19 -7.21 -7.01 -1.07
C LEU A 19 -7.57 -5.59 -1.44
N ALA A 20 -7.88 -4.77 -0.44
CA ALA A 20 -7.85 -3.34 -0.64
C ALA A 20 -6.42 -2.89 -0.97
N PHE A 21 -6.26 -1.93 -1.88
CA PHE A 21 -4.94 -1.43 -2.29
C PHE A 21 -4.69 -0.05 -1.70
N GLU A 22 -3.61 0.10 -0.96
CA GLU A 22 -3.09 1.38 -0.47
C GLU A 22 -1.68 1.59 -1.02
N GLN A 23 -1.39 2.80 -1.49
CA GLN A 23 -0.08 3.15 -2.01
C GLN A 23 0.46 4.40 -1.32
N ILE A 24 1.73 4.32 -0.90
CA ILE A 24 2.47 5.45 -0.34
C ILE A 24 3.83 5.56 -1.04
N SER A 25 4.41 6.76 -1.03
CA SER A 25 5.80 6.99 -1.44
C SER A 25 6.65 7.20 -0.20
N ALA A 26 7.71 6.41 -0.02
CA ALA A 26 8.64 6.53 1.10
C ALA A 26 9.32 7.91 1.17
N ILE A 27 9.41 8.63 0.04
CA ILE A 27 10.02 9.96 -0.04
C ILE A 27 9.11 11.04 0.55
N PHE A 28 7.81 10.93 0.29
CA PHE A 28 6.83 11.97 0.61
C PHE A 28 5.99 11.64 1.85
N SER A 29 6.09 10.42 2.39
CA SER A 29 5.24 9.97 3.49
C SER A 29 5.99 10.02 4.82
N GLY A 30 5.45 10.79 5.76
CA GLY A 30 5.92 10.81 7.14
C GLY A 30 5.22 9.79 8.03
N VAL A 31 5.60 9.74 9.31
CA VAL A 31 5.00 8.85 10.32
C VAL A 31 3.48 9.06 10.46
N ALA A 32 3.01 10.30 10.31
CA ALA A 32 1.57 10.60 10.39
C ALA A 32 0.78 9.97 9.23
N ASP A 33 1.34 9.94 8.03
CA ASP A 33 0.70 9.36 6.85
C ASP A 33 0.59 7.84 6.98
N LEU A 34 1.68 7.21 7.43
CA LEU A 34 1.71 5.78 7.76
C LEU A 34 0.66 5.41 8.82
N LYS A 35 0.55 6.20 9.89
CA LYS A 35 -0.47 5.97 10.93
C LYS A 35 -1.89 5.98 10.34
N ARG A 36 -2.21 6.95 9.48
CA ARG A 36 -3.54 7.03 8.83
C ARG A 36 -3.83 5.80 7.96
N VAL A 37 -2.83 5.35 7.19
CA VAL A 37 -2.96 4.15 6.36
C VAL A 37 -3.19 2.90 7.22
N PHE A 38 -2.43 2.74 8.31
CA PHE A 38 -2.61 1.60 9.21
C PHE A 38 -3.96 1.61 9.92
N GLU A 39 -4.46 2.76 10.36
CA GLU A 39 -5.80 2.87 10.95
C GLU A 39 -6.89 2.47 9.95
N SER A 40 -6.79 2.93 8.70
CA SER A 40 -7.73 2.54 7.65
C SER A 40 -7.65 1.05 7.29
N ALA A 41 -6.45 0.48 7.26
CA ALA A 41 -6.25 -0.95 7.05
C ALA A 41 -6.79 -1.78 8.22
N ARG A 42 -6.65 -1.30 9.46
CA ARG A 42 -7.19 -1.94 10.66
C ARG A 42 -8.72 -1.95 10.65
N ALA A 43 -9.35 -0.84 10.27
CA ALA A 43 -10.80 -0.76 10.12
C ALA A 43 -11.32 -1.76 9.07
N ARG A 44 -10.68 -1.82 7.89
CA ARG A 44 -10.99 -2.82 6.85
C ARG A 44 -10.82 -4.25 7.34
N ARG A 45 -9.75 -4.53 8.10
CA ARG A 45 -9.52 -5.87 8.67
C ARG A 45 -10.64 -6.27 9.62
N MET A 46 -11.14 -5.34 10.43
CA MET A 46 -12.29 -5.59 11.32
C MET A 46 -13.57 -5.92 10.55
N SER A 47 -13.74 -5.39 9.35
CA SER A 47 -14.85 -5.75 8.44
C SER A 47 -14.54 -6.95 7.54
N GLY A 48 -13.48 -7.72 7.83
CA GLY A 48 -13.11 -8.92 7.08
C GLY A 48 -12.32 -8.68 5.79
N ARG A 49 -11.93 -7.44 5.47
CA ARG A 49 -11.18 -7.11 4.24
C ARG A 49 -9.72 -6.79 4.55
N GLN A 50 -8.79 -7.56 3.98
CA GLN A 50 -7.36 -7.30 4.13
C GLN A 50 -6.89 -6.19 3.18
N THR A 51 -5.69 -5.64 3.42
CA THR A 51 -5.12 -4.53 2.65
C THR A 51 -3.69 -4.86 2.22
N LEU A 52 -3.38 -4.63 0.95
CA LEU A 52 -2.03 -4.60 0.40
C LEU A 52 -1.53 -3.15 0.45
N LEU A 53 -0.51 -2.90 1.26
CA LEU A 53 0.19 -1.61 1.30
C LEU A 53 1.42 -1.67 0.39
N PHE A 54 1.38 -0.95 -0.71
CA PHE A 54 2.51 -0.77 -1.61
C PHE A 54 3.32 0.49 -1.21
N VAL A 55 4.60 0.29 -0.92
CA VAL A 55 5.53 1.38 -0.56
C VAL A 55 6.50 1.57 -1.72
N ASP A 56 6.34 2.68 -2.45
CA ASP A 56 7.25 3.02 -3.55
C ASP A 56 8.52 3.69 -3.00
N GLU A 57 9.63 3.55 -3.75
CA GLU A 57 10.93 4.16 -3.41
C GLU A 57 11.47 3.79 -2.00
N ILE A 58 11.12 2.61 -1.46
CA ILE A 58 11.46 2.20 -0.09
C ILE A 58 12.97 2.18 0.22
N HIS A 59 13.82 2.10 -0.81
CA HIS A 59 15.27 2.17 -0.66
C HIS A 59 15.76 3.57 -0.22
N ARG A 60 14.88 4.57 -0.18
CA ARG A 60 15.19 5.93 0.30
C ARG A 60 14.71 6.22 1.73
N PHE A 61 14.04 5.24 2.35
CA PHE A 61 13.58 5.33 3.73
C PHE A 61 14.73 5.08 4.72
#